data_AF-A0A0A9G4P6-F1
#
_entry.id   AF-A0A0A9G4P6-F1
#
_cell.length_a   1.000
_cell.length_b   1.000
_cell.length_c   1.000
_cell.angle_alpha   90.00
_cell.angle_beta   90.00
_cell.angle_gamma   90.00
#
_symmetry.space_group_name_H-M   'P 1'
#
loop_
_entity.id
_entity.type
_entity.pdbx_description
1 polymer ?
#
loop_
_entity_poly.entity_id
_entity_poly.type
_entity_poly.pdbx_seq_one_letter_code
_entity_poly.pdbx_strand_id
1 'polypeptide(L)'
;MEESRILSSGHPTAAASSSFLARSHPGLIDERIAATEPGPSLAKRPRVAAEPPAPGGSAPGPEAEARALVSMARGIYPLARAEALRGLAVVLEEMDAGGGAGRGVVECCYACAVDLMRDDDEGVRLAAVRLKYVRRSSLRENTLMAMAMVTKWT
;
A
#
# COMPACT_ATOMS: atom_id res chain seq x y z
N MET A 1 18.65 -27.95 -56.51
CA MET A 1 19.10 -28.94 -55.51
C MET A 1 19.08 -28.20 -54.19
N GLU A 2 18.19 -28.43 -53.23
CA GLU A 2 17.31 -29.56 -52.96
C GLU A 2 16.13 -29.06 -52.11
N GLU A 3 14.90 -29.39 -52.52
CA GLU A 3 13.73 -29.45 -51.63
C GLU A 3 13.86 -30.71 -50.78
N SER A 4 13.44 -30.68 -49.52
CA SER A 4 12.85 -31.86 -48.89
C SER A 4 11.79 -31.48 -47.86
N ARG A 5 10.64 -32.11 -48.05
CA ARG A 5 9.33 -31.83 -47.48
C ARG A 5 9.09 -32.73 -46.26
N ILE A 6 8.43 -32.13 -45.25
CA ILE A 6 7.30 -32.65 -44.45
C ILE A 6 7.18 -34.16 -44.25
N LEU A 7 7.21 -34.61 -42.98
CA LEU A 7 6.33 -35.63 -42.34
C LEU A 7 6.44 -35.41 -40.80
N SER A 8 5.45 -34.90 -40.06
CA SER A 8 4.17 -35.49 -39.63
C SER A 8 4.29 -36.77 -38.78
N SER A 9 4.10 -36.61 -37.47
CA SER A 9 3.65 -37.60 -36.48
C SER A 9 3.33 -36.76 -35.21
N GLY A 10 2.11 -36.57 -34.70
CA GLY A 10 0.89 -37.35 -34.78
C GLY A 10 0.78 -38.22 -33.54
N HIS A 11 0.12 -37.75 -32.47
CA HIS A 11 -1.02 -38.39 -31.78
C HIS A 11 -1.45 -37.65 -30.48
N PRO A 12 -2.71 -37.82 -30.01
CA PRO A 12 -3.53 -36.76 -29.39
C PRO A 12 -4.01 -37.09 -27.95
N THR A 13 -5.03 -36.34 -27.48
CA THR A 13 -6.09 -36.71 -26.47
C THR A 13 -5.86 -36.17 -25.05
N ALA A 14 -6.79 -35.55 -24.31
CA ALA A 14 -8.21 -35.24 -24.49
C ALA A 14 -8.56 -33.93 -23.74
N ALA A 15 -9.58 -33.23 -24.25
CA ALA A 15 -10.36 -32.25 -23.51
C ALA A 15 -11.42 -32.96 -22.64
N ALA A 16 -11.77 -32.36 -21.51
CA ALA A 16 -13.09 -32.55 -20.90
C ALA A 16 -13.50 -31.25 -20.19
N SER A 17 -14.50 -30.60 -20.76
CA SER A 17 -15.22 -29.48 -20.16
C SER A 17 -16.33 -29.99 -19.24
N SER A 18 -16.49 -29.29 -18.11
CA SER A 18 -17.73 -28.87 -17.42
C SER A 18 -18.96 -29.80 -17.36
N SER A 19 -19.50 -29.99 -16.15
CA SER A 19 -20.93 -29.69 -15.91
C SER A 19 -21.28 -29.53 -14.43
N PHE A 20 -22.21 -28.60 -14.21
CA PHE A 20 -22.85 -28.13 -12.99
C PHE A 20 -23.81 -29.14 -12.32
N LEU A 21 -23.94 -28.98 -11.00
CA LEU A 21 -25.13 -29.10 -10.13
C LEU A 21 -25.94 -30.41 -10.01
N ALA A 22 -26.19 -30.72 -8.72
CA ALA A 22 -27.48 -31.02 -8.08
C ALA A 22 -27.81 -32.48 -7.67
N ARG A 23 -28.29 -32.56 -6.40
CA ARG A 23 -29.30 -33.48 -5.84
C ARG A 23 -28.87 -34.96 -5.68
N SER A 24 -29.14 -35.69 -4.60
CA SER A 24 -29.92 -35.56 -3.36
C SER A 24 -29.51 -36.71 -2.41
N HIS A 25 -29.67 -36.56 -1.09
CA HIS A 25 -29.76 -37.68 -0.13
C HIS A 25 -31.09 -38.46 -0.33
N PRO A 26 -31.23 -39.75 0.05
CA PRO A 26 -31.70 -40.09 1.42
C PRO A 26 -31.37 -41.50 1.98
N GLY A 27 -31.62 -41.69 3.28
CA GLY A 27 -31.81 -42.98 3.99
C GLY A 27 -30.78 -43.20 5.10
N LEU A 28 -31.04 -43.00 6.41
CA LEU A 28 -32.10 -43.41 7.35
C LEU A 28 -32.12 -44.92 7.64
N ILE A 29 -31.54 -45.30 8.78
CA ILE A 29 -31.96 -46.26 9.83
C ILE A 29 -30.83 -46.28 10.90
N ASP A 30 -30.96 -46.71 12.15
CA ASP A 30 -31.98 -46.66 13.19
C ASP A 30 -31.28 -47.25 14.45
N GLU A 31 -31.68 -46.80 15.64
CA GLU A 31 -31.44 -47.37 16.98
C GLU A 31 -30.01 -47.77 17.46
N ARG A 32 -29.57 -47.19 18.59
CA ARG A 32 -29.66 -47.85 19.93
C ARG A 32 -28.84 -47.13 21.03
N ILE A 33 -29.57 -46.31 21.79
CA ILE A 33 -29.58 -46.08 23.24
C ILE A 33 -28.29 -46.33 24.08
N ALA A 34 -27.95 -45.26 24.82
CA ALA A 34 -27.32 -45.16 26.15
C ALA A 34 -25.78 -45.18 26.28
N ALA A 35 -25.23 -43.97 26.38
CA ALA A 35 -24.35 -43.63 27.49
C ALA A 35 -24.64 -42.19 27.93
N THR A 36 -25.10 -42.05 29.17
CA THR A 36 -25.30 -40.77 29.86
C THR A 36 -23.93 -40.17 30.14
N GLU A 37 -23.53 -39.15 29.39
CA GLU A 37 -22.41 -38.29 29.77
C GLU A 37 -22.95 -36.93 30.27
N PRO A 38 -22.53 -36.44 31.45
CA PRO A 38 -23.06 -35.23 32.04
C PRO A 38 -22.72 -34.02 31.17
N GLY A 39 -23.72 -33.19 30.88
CA GLY A 39 -23.60 -32.08 29.93
C GLY A 39 -22.46 -31.10 30.24
N PRO A 40 -21.94 -30.38 29.22
CA PRO A 40 -20.93 -29.36 29.47
C PRO A 40 -21.55 -28.27 30.34
N SER A 41 -20.98 -28.08 31.53
CA SER A 41 -21.30 -26.95 32.38
C SER A 41 -21.17 -25.66 31.55
N LEU A 42 -22.28 -24.98 31.30
CA LEU A 42 -22.31 -23.59 30.84
C LEU A 42 -21.77 -22.72 31.98
N ALA A 43 -20.46 -22.78 32.18
CA ALA A 43 -19.74 -21.82 32.98
C ALA A 43 -19.81 -20.48 32.26
N LYS A 44 -20.79 -19.69 32.67
CA LYS A 44 -20.72 -18.23 32.80
C LYS A 44 -20.11 -17.52 31.58
N ARG A 45 -21.00 -17.09 30.66
CA ARG A 45 -20.71 -16.08 29.63
C ARG A 45 -19.73 -15.02 30.19
N PRO A 46 -18.56 -14.81 29.58
CA PRO A 46 -17.78 -13.61 29.84
C PRO A 46 -18.59 -12.41 29.33
N ARG A 47 -19.35 -11.77 30.22
CA ARG A 47 -19.84 -10.41 29.98
C ARG A 47 -18.67 -9.47 30.21
N VAL A 48 -17.88 -9.25 29.18
CA VAL A 48 -17.16 -7.99 28.99
C VAL A 48 -17.29 -7.65 27.51
N ALA A 49 -18.45 -7.12 27.14
CA ALA A 49 -18.47 -6.15 26.05
C ALA A 49 -17.82 -4.89 26.64
N ALA A 50 -16.48 -4.86 26.65
CA ALA A 50 -15.79 -3.59 26.70
C ALA A 50 -16.18 -2.91 25.39
N GLU A 51 -16.84 -1.76 25.51
CA GLU A 51 -17.02 -0.87 24.39
C GLU A 51 -15.64 -0.73 23.70
N PRO A 52 -15.52 -0.90 22.37
CA PRO A 52 -14.27 -0.59 21.71
C PRO A 52 -13.90 0.83 22.12
N PRO A 53 -12.67 1.10 22.59
CA PRO A 53 -12.27 2.46 22.90
C PRO A 53 -12.61 3.30 21.67
N ALA A 54 -13.38 4.36 21.88
CA ALA A 54 -13.69 5.31 20.83
C ALA A 54 -12.38 5.61 20.09
N PRO A 55 -12.34 5.56 18.75
CA PRO A 55 -11.12 5.78 18.00
C PRO A 55 -10.71 7.25 18.18
N GLY A 56 -10.05 7.53 19.30
CA GLY A 56 -9.26 8.73 19.53
C GLY A 56 -7.97 8.59 18.76
N GLY A 57 -8.08 8.34 17.46
CA GLY A 57 -6.95 8.39 16.55
C GLY A 57 -6.64 9.85 16.33
N SER A 58 -5.77 10.42 17.18
CA SER A 58 -4.99 11.58 16.74
C SER A 58 -4.32 11.15 15.44
N ALA A 59 -4.66 11.84 14.34
CA ALA A 59 -4.06 11.56 13.05
C ALA A 59 -2.53 11.57 13.23
N PRO A 60 -1.80 10.59 12.68
CA PRO A 60 -0.35 10.58 12.78
C PRO A 60 0.18 11.92 12.30
N GLY A 61 1.02 12.57 13.12
CA GLY A 61 1.61 13.85 12.73
C GLY A 61 2.42 13.73 11.44
N PRO A 62 2.70 14.85 10.75
CA PRO A 62 3.31 14.84 9.42
C PRO A 62 4.63 14.07 9.39
N GLU A 63 5.40 14.09 10.48
CA GLU A 63 6.65 13.33 10.58
C GLU A 63 6.44 11.80 10.56
N ALA A 64 5.42 11.31 11.27
CA ALA A 64 5.07 9.90 11.27
C ALA A 64 4.54 9.47 9.91
N GLU A 65 3.74 10.32 9.26
CA GLU A 65 3.25 10.11 7.90
C GLU A 65 4.40 10.04 6.88
N ALA A 66 5.35 10.98 6.92
CA ALA A 66 6.52 10.95 6.06
C ALA A 66 7.33 9.65 6.22
N ARG A 67 7.53 9.18 7.46
CA ARG A 67 8.23 7.91 7.73
C ARG A 67 7.47 6.69 7.19
N ALA A 68 6.15 6.70 7.29
CA ALA A 68 5.30 5.65 6.73
C ALA A 68 5.38 5.62 5.20
N LEU A 69 5.31 6.80 4.56
CA LEU A 69 5.43 6.93 3.11
C LEU A 69 6.83 6.54 2.61
N VAL A 70 7.91 6.92 3.29
CA VAL A 70 9.27 6.42 2.97
C VAL A 70 9.32 4.90 3.05
N SER A 71 8.66 4.29 4.03
CA SER A 71 8.61 2.83 4.14
C SER A 71 7.84 2.22 2.95
N MET A 72 6.72 2.80 2.54
CA MET A 72 5.97 2.38 1.36
C MET A 72 6.75 2.58 0.05
N ALA A 73 7.50 3.67 -0.07
CA ALA A 73 8.36 3.99 -1.20
C ALA A 73 9.49 2.97 -1.39
N ARG A 74 9.81 2.15 -0.38
CA ARG A 74 10.78 1.04 -0.47
C ARG A 74 10.11 -0.31 -0.76
N GLY A 75 8.79 -0.33 -0.93
CA GLY A 75 8.01 -1.53 -1.18
C GLY A 75 8.16 -2.09 -2.60
N ILE A 76 7.69 -3.31 -2.81
CA ILE A 76 7.89 -4.04 -4.08
C ILE A 76 6.95 -3.59 -5.21
N TYR A 77 5.81 -2.97 -4.90
CA TYR A 77 4.80 -2.60 -5.89
C TYR A 77 5.06 -1.21 -6.48
N PRO A 78 5.33 -1.09 -7.80
CA PRO A 78 5.69 0.20 -8.41
C PRO A 78 4.63 1.28 -8.22
N LEU A 79 3.35 0.92 -8.36
CA LEU A 79 2.24 1.85 -8.14
C LEU A 79 2.24 2.42 -6.71
N ALA A 80 2.43 1.56 -5.70
CA ALA A 80 2.47 2.00 -4.30
C ALA A 80 3.68 2.90 -4.02
N ARG A 81 4.85 2.59 -4.60
CA ARG A 81 6.03 3.45 -4.49
C ARG A 81 5.80 4.84 -5.11
N ALA A 82 5.20 4.87 -6.31
CA ALA A 82 4.92 6.12 -7.01
C ALA A 82 3.90 6.99 -6.25
N GLU A 83 2.85 6.39 -5.68
CA GLU A 83 1.89 7.10 -4.81
C GLU A 83 2.55 7.57 -3.52
N ALA A 84 3.42 6.77 -2.91
CA ALA A 84 4.15 7.18 -1.72
C ALA A 84 5.02 8.41 -1.98
N LEU A 85 5.71 8.48 -3.13
CA LEU A 85 6.49 9.65 -3.54
C LEU A 85 5.62 10.88 -3.80
N ARG A 86 4.40 10.70 -4.34
CA ARG A 86 3.43 11.80 -4.49
C ARG A 86 2.95 12.31 -3.13
N GLY A 87 2.61 11.40 -2.21
CA GLY A 87 2.25 11.76 -0.84
C GLY A 87 3.38 12.49 -0.11
N LEU A 88 4.62 12.06 -0.29
CA LEU A 88 5.79 12.73 0.28
C LEU A 88 5.93 14.18 -0.20
N ALA A 89 5.55 14.48 -1.45
CA ALA A 89 5.58 15.87 -1.94
C ALA A 89 4.64 16.75 -1.12
N VAL A 90 3.41 16.29 -0.91
CA VAL A 90 2.38 17.01 -0.14
C VAL A 90 2.81 17.20 1.31
N VAL A 91 3.25 16.13 1.97
CA VAL A 91 3.69 16.18 3.37
C VAL A 91 4.88 17.13 3.57
N LEU A 92 5.83 17.15 2.62
CA LEU A 92 6.96 18.09 2.69
C LEU A 92 6.54 19.55 2.47
N GLU A 93 5.56 19.81 1.61
CA GLU A 93 4.99 21.15 1.43
C GLU A 93 4.30 21.64 2.72
N GLU A 94 3.53 20.78 3.38
CA GLU A 94 2.89 21.09 4.66
C GLU A 94 3.92 21.32 5.79
N MET A 95 4.96 20.49 5.84
CA MET A 95 6.07 20.61 6.78
C MET A 95 6.86 21.92 6.63
N ASP A 96 7.09 22.35 5.38
CA ASP A 96 7.76 23.61 5.07
C ASP A 96 6.90 24.81 5.49
N ALA A 97 5.58 24.75 5.29
CA ALA A 97 4.64 25.79 5.70
C ALA A 97 4.50 25.89 7.24
N GLY A 98 4.59 24.76 7.94
CA GLY A 98 4.48 24.68 9.40
C GLY A 98 5.74 25.05 10.18
N GLY A 99 6.87 25.29 9.51
CA GLY A 99 8.14 25.71 10.14
C GLY A 99 8.78 24.69 11.10
N GLY A 100 8.28 23.44 11.12
CA GLY A 100 8.55 22.45 12.17
C GLY A 100 9.08 21.11 11.67
N ALA A 101 9.57 21.02 10.44
CA ALA A 101 10.08 19.77 9.91
C ALA A 101 11.38 19.35 10.61
N GLY A 102 11.42 18.15 11.17
CA GLY A 102 12.67 17.54 11.61
C GLY A 102 13.62 17.41 10.41
N ARG A 103 14.74 18.15 10.42
CA ARG A 103 15.75 18.19 9.33
C ARG A 103 16.11 16.78 8.83
N GLY A 104 16.24 15.82 9.74
CA GLY A 104 16.57 14.43 9.41
C GLY A 104 15.49 13.69 8.61
N VAL A 105 14.21 13.97 8.83
CA VAL A 105 13.12 13.33 8.06
C VAL A 105 13.05 13.87 6.65
N VAL A 106 13.20 15.19 6.50
CA VAL A 106 13.28 15.83 5.19
C VAL A 106 14.46 15.29 4.38
N GLU A 107 15.64 15.16 5.00
CA GLU A 107 16.81 14.55 4.36
C GLU A 107 16.56 13.08 3.98
N CYS A 108 15.91 12.30 4.84
CA CYS A 108 15.55 10.92 4.56
C CYS A 108 14.63 10.80 3.33
N CYS A 109 13.64 11.69 3.21
CA CYS A 109 12.71 11.71 2.07
C CYS A 109 13.43 12.01 0.75
N TYR A 110 14.33 13.01 0.74
CA TYR A 110 15.10 13.34 -0.46
C TYR A 110 16.13 12.28 -0.82
N ALA A 111 16.77 11.63 0.16
CA ALA A 111 17.65 10.49 -0.09
C ALA A 111 16.87 9.34 -0.75
N CYS A 112 15.70 8.98 -0.21
CA CYS A 112 14.82 7.98 -0.80
C CYS A 112 14.43 8.33 -2.25
N ALA A 113 14.12 9.59 -2.53
CA ALA A 113 13.83 10.05 -3.88
C ALA A 113 15.03 9.89 -4.82
N VAL A 114 16.25 10.24 -4.36
CA VAL A 114 17.48 10.10 -5.16
C VAL A 114 17.74 8.65 -5.54
N ASP A 115 17.57 7.72 -4.61
CA ASP A 115 17.73 6.29 -4.87
C ASP A 115 16.73 5.80 -5.93
N LEU A 116 15.47 6.25 -5.84
CA LEU A 116 14.38 5.87 -6.74
C LEU A 116 14.43 6.56 -8.12
N MET A 117 15.33 7.52 -8.35
CA MET A 117 15.56 8.06 -9.70
C MET A 117 16.13 7.01 -10.68
N ARG A 118 16.61 5.88 -10.16
CA ARG A 118 17.13 4.74 -10.93
C ARG A 118 16.20 3.53 -10.91
N ASP A 119 14.98 3.69 -10.40
CA ASP A 119 13.97 2.62 -10.38
C ASP A 119 13.65 2.13 -11.81
N ASP A 120 13.35 0.85 -11.95
CA ASP A 120 13.00 0.24 -13.25
C ASP A 120 11.67 0.79 -13.79
N ASP A 121 10.76 1.19 -12.91
CA ASP A 121 9.46 1.73 -13.27
C ASP A 121 9.52 3.23 -13.60
N GLU A 122 9.00 3.60 -14.77
CA GLU A 122 9.00 4.99 -15.23
C GLU A 122 8.15 5.92 -14.35
N GLY A 123 7.01 5.43 -13.84
CA GLY A 123 6.13 6.19 -12.97
C GLY A 123 6.80 6.53 -11.64
N VAL A 124 7.57 5.59 -11.09
CA VAL A 124 8.39 5.82 -9.90
C VAL A 124 9.50 6.84 -10.17
N ARG A 125 10.26 6.68 -11.26
CA ARG A 125 11.31 7.65 -11.63
C ARG A 125 10.75 9.06 -11.80
N LEU A 126 9.62 9.21 -12.49
CA LEU A 126 8.98 10.50 -12.71
C LEU A 126 8.53 11.14 -11.38
N ALA A 127 7.93 10.35 -10.49
CA ALA A 127 7.52 10.83 -9.17
C ALA A 127 8.73 11.27 -8.33
N ALA A 128 9.82 10.51 -8.34
CA ALA A 128 11.05 10.83 -7.63
C ALA A 128 11.70 12.13 -8.12
N VAL A 129 11.74 12.32 -9.44
CA VAL A 129 12.23 13.55 -10.07
C VAL A 129 11.39 14.75 -9.64
N ARG A 130 10.05 14.63 -9.67
CA ARG A 130 9.13 15.71 -9.25
C ARG A 130 9.35 16.08 -7.80
N LEU A 131 9.43 15.11 -6.89
CA LEU A 131 9.67 15.32 -5.47
C LEU A 131 10.97 16.10 -5.22
N LYS A 132 12.05 15.78 -5.94
CA LYS A 132 13.33 16.50 -5.84
C LYS A 132 13.22 17.98 -6.19
N TYR A 133 12.28 18.35 -7.06
CA TYR A 133 12.10 19.74 -7.50
C TYR A 133 11.07 20.53 -6.68
N VAL A 134 10.25 19.89 -5.84
CA VAL A 134 9.31 20.55 -4.90
C VAL A 134 10.03 21.61 -4.05
N ARG A 135 11.15 21.23 -3.43
CA ARG A 135 11.97 22.15 -2.59
C ARG A 135 12.42 23.40 -3.33
N ARG A 136 12.70 23.27 -4.62
CA ARG A 136 13.30 24.33 -5.43
C ARG A 136 12.25 25.38 -5.82
N SER A 137 10.98 25.02 -5.92
CA SER A 137 9.89 25.96 -6.17
C SER A 137 9.54 26.75 -4.91
N SER A 138 9.36 26.06 -3.78
CA SER A 138 9.09 26.68 -2.47
C SER A 138 10.19 27.67 -2.05
N LEU A 139 11.48 27.30 -2.21
CA LEU A 139 12.60 28.21 -1.89
C LEU A 139 12.60 29.48 -2.75
N ARG A 140 12.22 29.37 -4.03
CA ARG A 140 12.18 30.52 -4.95
C ARG A 140 11.03 31.46 -4.60
N GLU A 141 9.85 30.93 -4.32
CA GLU A 141 8.69 31.72 -3.91
C GLU A 141 8.95 32.44 -2.58
N ASN A 142 9.52 31.75 -1.59
CA ASN A 142 9.89 32.34 -0.31
C ASN A 142 10.95 33.45 -0.46
N THR A 143 11.94 33.26 -1.33
CA THR A 143 12.96 34.29 -1.61
C THR A 143 12.35 35.52 -2.29
N LEU A 144 11.45 35.32 -3.25
CA LEU A 144 10.75 36.40 -3.93
C LEU A 144 9.84 37.17 -2.97
N MET A 145 9.10 36.47 -2.11
CA MET A 145 8.30 37.07 -1.04
C MET A 145 9.17 37.90 -0.08
N ALA A 146 10.30 37.36 0.37
CA ALA A 146 11.22 38.08 1.25
C ALA A 146 11.78 39.35 0.59
N MET A 147 12.16 39.29 -0.69
CA MET A 147 12.63 40.47 -1.42
C MET A 147 11.53 41.51 -1.64
N ALA A 148 10.29 41.08 -1.93
CA ALA A 148 9.13 41.97 -2.06
C ALA A 148 8.73 42.63 -0.73
N MET A 149 8.95 41.94 0.39
CA MET A 149 8.78 42.54 1.72
C MET A 149 9.86 43.57 1.99
N VAL A 150 11.14 43.33 1.67
CA VAL A 150 12.21 44.32 1.87
C VAL A 150 11.99 45.58 1.04
N THR A 151 11.55 45.47 -0.21
CA THR A 151 11.31 46.65 -1.09
C THR A 151 10.10 47.49 -0.71
N LYS A 152 9.16 46.97 0.09
CA LYS A 152 8.02 47.76 0.60
C LYS A 152 8.40 48.69 1.77
N TRP A 153 9.59 48.53 2.35
CA TRP A 153 10.02 49.25 3.54
C TRP A 153 11.25 50.16 3.29
N THR A 154 11.65 50.30 2.03
CA THR A 154 12.67 51.24 1.55
C THR A 154 12.04 52.30 0.68
#